data_AF-A0A371LVT0-F1
#
_entry.id   AF-A0A371LVT0-F1
#
_cell.length_a   1.000
_cell.length_b   1.000
_cell.length_c   1.000
_cell.angle_alpha   90.00
_cell.angle_beta   90.00
_cell.angle_gamma   90.00
#
_symmetry.space_group_name_H-M   'P 1'
#
loop_
_entity.id
_entity.type
_entity.pdbx_description
1 polymer ?
#
loop_
_entity_poly.entity_id
_entity_poly.type
_entity_poly.pdbx_seq_one_letter_code
_entity_poly.pdbx_strand_id
1 'polypeptide(L)'
;MDAATRLRRLLDDDDLPAGTDLPRWLAPLPEWLENFGLNIAWLVVVINLVGTAFGFWYYGYQFSIEPVVMWPLVPDSPVATLFIALSLALWKLGRSNEYVNALAFFGCLKLGLWTPYVLLVFKSDFSYLHWAMYNFLFWSHLAMVVEAFLIQRYAEFPSLAVLVAVGWYGLNDLVDYFVPIVGTPHHTLIPAEPIVDGVVQHVSPAHEYAAAGAVLLTVAATFLALATRVAKLERGGID
;
A
#
# COMPACT_ATOMS: atom_id res chain seq x y z
N MET A 1 12.80 -31.24 15.85
CA MET A 1 13.07 -30.51 14.59
C MET A 1 14.12 -29.46 14.89
N ASP A 2 15.31 -29.60 14.31
CA ASP A 2 16.42 -28.68 14.53
C ASP A 2 16.18 -27.32 13.84
N ALA A 3 16.86 -26.26 14.31
CA ALA A 3 16.74 -24.89 13.82
C ALA A 3 17.01 -24.78 12.30
N ALA A 4 17.98 -25.55 11.79
CA ALA A 4 18.27 -25.59 10.36
C ALA A 4 17.10 -26.13 9.53
N THR A 5 16.38 -27.14 10.03
CA THR A 5 15.18 -27.69 9.37
C THR A 5 14.01 -26.71 9.42
N ARG A 6 13.85 -25.96 10.52
CA ARG A 6 12.83 -24.90 10.63
C ARG A 6 13.09 -23.76 9.66
N LEU A 7 14.35 -23.33 9.54
CA LEU A 7 14.73 -22.24 8.64
C LEU A 7 14.52 -22.62 7.18
N ARG A 8 14.91 -23.83 6.77
CA ARG A 8 14.66 -24.33 5.40
C ARG A 8 13.18 -24.30 5.05
N ARG A 9 12.32 -24.83 5.94
CA ARG A 9 10.87 -24.83 5.73
C ARG A 9 10.25 -23.45 5.55
N LEU A 10 10.84 -22.40 6.12
CA LEU A 10 10.37 -21.03 5.92
C LEU A 10 10.76 -20.47 4.54
N LEU A 11 11.81 -21.01 3.92
CA LEU A 11 12.37 -20.54 2.65
C LEU A 11 11.96 -21.43 1.46
N ASP A 12 11.50 -22.64 1.72
CA ASP A 12 11.05 -23.61 0.71
C ASP A 12 9.63 -23.29 0.19
N ASP A 13 9.27 -23.85 -0.97
CA ASP A 13 8.03 -23.59 -1.70
C ASP A 13 7.02 -24.75 -1.69
N ASP A 14 7.27 -25.81 -0.91
CA ASP A 14 6.51 -27.08 -0.91
C ASP A 14 4.97 -26.94 -0.91
N ASP A 15 4.42 -25.90 -0.24
CA ASP A 15 2.98 -25.63 -0.11
C ASP A 15 2.58 -24.24 -0.66
N LEU A 16 3.44 -23.61 -1.48
CA LEU A 16 3.25 -22.26 -2.00
C LEU A 16 2.93 -22.24 -3.49
N PRO A 17 2.28 -21.17 -4.01
CA PRO A 17 2.20 -20.93 -5.43
C PRO A 17 3.60 -20.93 -6.04
N ALA A 18 3.71 -21.54 -7.22
CA ALA A 18 4.94 -21.57 -7.98
C ALA A 18 5.53 -20.17 -8.15
N GLY A 19 6.86 -20.10 -8.23
CA GLY A 19 7.58 -18.87 -8.51
C GLY A 19 6.99 -18.14 -9.69
N THR A 20 6.89 -16.81 -9.57
CA THR A 20 6.52 -16.01 -10.73
C THR A 20 7.70 -16.06 -11.69
N ASP A 21 7.54 -16.68 -12.86
CA ASP A 21 8.56 -16.63 -13.94
C ASP A 21 8.68 -15.21 -14.55
N LEU A 22 8.29 -14.17 -13.81
CA LEU A 22 8.19 -12.80 -14.28
C LEU A 22 9.57 -12.15 -14.39
N PRO A 23 9.76 -11.18 -15.32
CA PRO A 23 10.99 -10.41 -15.38
C PRO A 23 11.22 -9.64 -14.07
N ARG A 24 12.47 -9.51 -13.64
CA ARG A 24 12.83 -8.85 -12.36
C ARG A 24 12.35 -7.40 -12.22
N TRP A 25 12.14 -6.68 -13.32
CA TRP A 25 11.61 -5.31 -13.25
C TRP A 25 10.12 -5.29 -12.87
N LEU A 26 9.42 -6.42 -13.06
CA LEU A 26 7.99 -6.58 -12.79
C LEU A 26 7.75 -7.30 -11.46
N ALA A 27 8.56 -8.33 -11.16
CA ALA A 27 8.60 -9.03 -9.87
C ALA A 27 10.04 -8.97 -9.31
N PRO A 28 10.39 -7.91 -8.57
CA PRO A 28 11.77 -7.67 -8.12
C PRO A 28 12.18 -8.50 -6.90
N LEU A 29 11.24 -9.11 -6.18
CA LEU A 29 11.57 -9.88 -5.00
C LEU A 29 12.28 -11.18 -5.38
N PRO A 30 13.36 -11.56 -4.67
CA PRO A 30 13.93 -12.87 -4.83
C PRO A 30 12.99 -13.92 -4.24
N GLU A 31 12.93 -15.10 -4.88
CA GLU A 31 12.02 -16.18 -4.51
C GLU A 31 12.08 -16.58 -3.03
N TRP A 32 13.27 -16.64 -2.42
CA TRP A 32 13.39 -16.97 -0.99
C TRP A 32 12.64 -16.00 -0.08
N LEU A 33 12.55 -14.72 -0.47
CA LEU A 33 11.86 -13.68 0.29
C LEU A 33 10.34 -13.79 0.08
N GLU A 34 9.93 -14.14 -1.13
CA GLU A 34 8.53 -14.46 -1.43
C GLU A 34 8.06 -15.65 -0.61
N ASN A 35 8.84 -16.74 -0.62
CA ASN A 35 8.56 -17.95 0.15
C ASN A 35 8.51 -17.66 1.64
N PHE A 36 9.49 -16.92 2.16
CA PHE A 36 9.49 -16.47 3.54
C PHE A 36 8.21 -15.75 3.91
N GLY A 37 7.85 -14.70 3.17
CA GLY A 37 6.66 -13.88 3.43
C GLY A 37 5.37 -14.69 3.42
N LEU A 38 5.20 -15.56 2.41
CA LEU A 38 4.00 -16.39 2.27
C LEU A 38 3.91 -17.52 3.31
N ASN A 39 5.05 -18.05 3.76
CA ASN A 39 5.12 -19.02 4.86
C ASN A 39 4.72 -18.39 6.20
N ILE A 40 5.11 -17.14 6.45
CA ILE A 40 4.71 -16.38 7.64
C ILE A 40 3.44 -15.54 7.47
N ALA A 41 2.64 -15.77 6.43
CA ALA A 41 1.53 -14.87 6.06
C ALA A 41 0.55 -14.56 7.20
N TRP A 42 0.25 -15.51 8.09
CA TRP A 42 -0.62 -15.22 9.26
C TRP A 42 -0.01 -14.21 10.23
N LEU A 43 1.31 -14.21 10.39
CA LEU A 43 2.01 -13.19 11.17
C LEU A 43 1.93 -11.83 10.45
N VAL A 44 2.14 -11.82 9.13
CA VAL A 44 2.00 -10.59 8.31
C VAL A 44 0.59 -10.02 8.39
N VAL A 45 -0.44 -10.87 8.37
CA VAL A 45 -1.85 -10.47 8.58
C VAL A 45 -2.02 -9.79 9.94
N VAL A 46 -1.55 -10.40 11.03
CA VAL A 46 -1.67 -9.82 12.37
C VAL A 46 -0.93 -8.49 12.47
N ILE A 47 0.29 -8.40 11.94
CA ILE A 47 1.08 -7.16 11.92
C ILE A 47 0.32 -6.07 11.17
N ASN A 48 -0.24 -6.36 10.00
CA ASN A 48 -1.00 -5.39 9.22
C ASN A 48 -2.31 -4.98 9.90
N LEU A 49 -3.01 -5.86 10.61
CA LEU A 49 -4.18 -5.49 11.41
C LEU A 49 -3.82 -4.58 12.58
N VAL A 50 -2.69 -4.83 13.25
CA VAL A 50 -2.14 -3.92 14.28
C VAL A 50 -1.73 -2.59 13.64
N GLY A 51 -1.12 -2.63 12.46
CA GLY A 51 -0.78 -1.44 11.66
C GLY A 51 -2.01 -0.63 11.28
N THR A 52 -3.10 -1.28 10.85
CA THR A 52 -4.40 -0.65 10.58
C THR A 52 -4.91 0.06 11.84
N ALA A 53 -4.98 -0.63 12.98
CA ALA A 53 -5.46 -0.04 14.22
C ALA A 53 -4.60 1.16 14.68
N PHE A 54 -3.27 1.02 14.60
CA PHE A 54 -2.33 2.10 14.85
C PHE A 54 -2.55 3.28 13.89
N GLY A 55 -2.75 2.99 12.62
CA GLY A 55 -2.99 3.99 11.59
C GLY A 55 -4.26 4.80 11.87
N PHE A 56 -5.38 4.16 12.16
CA PHE A 56 -6.61 4.87 12.55
C PHE A 56 -6.40 5.75 13.80
N TRP A 57 -5.60 5.29 14.77
CA TRP A 57 -5.22 6.11 15.93
C TRP A 57 -4.35 7.31 15.52
N TYR A 58 -3.38 7.11 14.62
CA TYR A 58 -2.50 8.16 14.11
C TYR A 58 -3.27 9.28 13.39
N TYR A 59 -4.32 8.93 12.64
CA TYR A 59 -5.22 9.88 11.97
C TYR A 59 -6.24 10.54 12.92
N GLY A 60 -6.24 10.20 14.22
CA GLY A 60 -7.21 10.71 15.19
C GLY A 60 -7.33 12.23 15.23
N TYR A 61 -6.21 12.95 15.08
CA TYR A 61 -6.24 14.42 14.97
C TYR A 61 -6.85 14.89 13.65
N GLN A 62 -6.49 14.27 12.52
CA GLN A 62 -7.06 14.62 11.22
C GLN A 62 -8.59 14.42 11.21
N PHE A 63 -9.09 13.31 11.76
CA PHE A 63 -10.54 13.10 11.91
C PHE A 63 -11.24 14.18 12.75
N SER A 64 -10.53 14.86 13.66
CA SER A 64 -11.12 15.92 14.48
C SER A 64 -11.32 17.23 13.74
N ILE A 65 -10.62 17.44 12.62
CA ILE A 65 -10.71 18.63 11.77
C ILE A 65 -11.38 18.35 10.43
N GLU A 66 -11.51 17.08 10.03
CA GLU A 66 -12.14 16.67 8.79
C GLU A 66 -13.68 16.51 8.90
N PRO A 67 -14.45 16.89 7.86
CA PRO A 67 -15.87 16.59 7.81
C PRO A 67 -16.12 15.09 7.89
N VAL A 68 -17.06 14.66 8.75
CA VAL A 68 -17.38 13.23 8.99
C VAL A 68 -17.74 12.48 7.70
N VAL A 69 -18.36 13.15 6.73
CA VAL A 69 -18.70 12.56 5.42
C VAL A 69 -17.47 12.15 4.61
N MET A 70 -16.31 12.77 4.86
CA MET A 70 -15.06 12.49 4.16
C MET A 70 -14.22 11.40 4.84
N TRP A 71 -14.56 11.00 6.07
CA TRP A 71 -13.81 9.99 6.83
C TRP A 71 -13.56 8.68 6.08
N PRO A 72 -14.43 8.15 5.19
CA PRO A 72 -14.12 6.94 4.44
C PRO A 72 -12.95 7.07 3.45
N LEU A 73 -12.59 8.30 3.05
CA LEU A 73 -11.56 8.61 2.06
C LEU A 73 -10.28 9.19 2.68
N VAL A 74 -10.30 9.52 3.97
CA VAL A 74 -9.17 10.15 4.69
C VAL A 74 -8.07 9.17 5.14
N PRO A 75 -8.37 8.00 5.73
CA PRO A 75 -7.34 7.11 6.25
C PRO A 75 -6.73 6.27 5.13
N ASP A 76 -5.76 6.85 4.42
CA ASP A 76 -5.05 6.21 3.31
C ASP A 76 -4.37 4.88 3.70
N SER A 77 -3.21 4.97 4.35
CA SER A 77 -2.40 3.81 4.72
C SER A 77 -3.11 2.81 5.65
N PRO A 78 -4.00 3.22 6.61
CA PRO A 78 -4.75 2.26 7.42
C PRO A 78 -5.70 1.37 6.61
N VAL A 79 -6.33 1.91 5.56
CA VAL A 79 -7.19 1.14 4.67
C VAL A 79 -6.36 0.22 3.78
N ALA A 80 -5.19 0.66 3.30
CA ALA A 80 -4.29 -0.19 2.54
C ALA A 80 -3.75 -1.38 3.35
N THR A 81 -3.33 -1.17 4.61
CA THR A 81 -2.89 -2.26 5.49
C THR A 81 -4.05 -3.22 5.81
N LEU A 82 -5.28 -2.72 5.87
CA LEU A 82 -6.46 -3.59 6.01
C LEU A 82 -6.66 -4.45 4.77
N PHE A 83 -6.53 -3.88 3.56
CA PHE A 83 -6.68 -4.64 2.32
C PHE A 83 -5.62 -5.74 2.18
N ILE A 84 -4.35 -5.50 2.50
CA ILE A 84 -3.33 -6.56 2.44
C ILE A 84 -3.54 -7.65 3.49
N ALA A 85 -3.96 -7.28 4.72
CA ALA A 85 -4.34 -8.27 5.72
C ALA A 85 -5.50 -9.15 5.21
N LEU A 86 -6.51 -8.56 4.59
CA LEU A 86 -7.64 -9.30 3.99
C LEU A 86 -7.20 -10.14 2.79
N SER A 87 -6.35 -9.61 1.90
CA SER A 87 -5.84 -10.33 0.73
C SER A 87 -5.08 -11.61 1.14
N LEU A 88 -4.11 -11.49 2.04
CA LEU A 88 -3.33 -12.63 2.52
C LEU A 88 -4.19 -13.63 3.30
N ALA A 89 -5.12 -13.16 4.13
CA ALA A 89 -6.03 -14.03 4.88
C ALA A 89 -6.98 -14.80 3.95
N LEU A 90 -7.59 -14.12 2.98
CA LEU A 90 -8.47 -14.76 1.99
C LEU A 90 -7.70 -15.79 1.15
N TRP A 91 -6.49 -15.46 0.70
CA TRP A 91 -5.61 -16.39 0.01
C TRP A 91 -5.28 -17.62 0.87
N LYS A 92 -4.82 -17.43 2.13
CA LYS A 92 -4.53 -18.54 3.06
C LYS A 92 -5.73 -19.42 3.37
N LEU A 93 -6.94 -18.88 3.30
CA LEU A 93 -8.19 -19.61 3.51
C LEU A 93 -8.71 -20.31 2.24
N GLY A 94 -7.99 -20.25 1.11
CA GLY A 94 -8.43 -20.81 -0.17
C GLY A 94 -9.62 -20.06 -0.78
N ARG A 95 -9.79 -18.78 -0.43
CA ARG A 95 -10.89 -17.90 -0.85
C ARG A 95 -10.36 -16.60 -1.47
N SER A 96 -9.24 -16.70 -2.19
CA SER A 96 -8.60 -15.56 -2.85
C SER A 96 -9.63 -14.74 -3.64
N ASN A 97 -9.54 -13.41 -3.55
CA ASN A 97 -10.45 -12.50 -4.22
C ASN A 97 -9.65 -11.44 -4.96
N GLU A 98 -9.77 -11.44 -6.29
CA GLU A 98 -8.96 -10.59 -7.15
C GLU A 98 -9.21 -9.09 -6.98
N TYR A 99 -10.42 -8.67 -6.57
CA TYR A 99 -10.70 -7.27 -6.25
C TYR A 99 -9.94 -6.82 -5.01
N VAL A 100 -9.93 -7.66 -3.97
CA VAL A 100 -9.18 -7.38 -2.73
C VAL A 100 -7.69 -7.42 -3.00
N ASN A 101 -7.21 -8.38 -3.81
CA ASN A 101 -5.81 -8.48 -4.21
C ASN A 101 -5.34 -7.23 -4.97
N ALA A 102 -6.14 -6.74 -5.93
CA ALA A 102 -5.83 -5.52 -6.66
C ALA A 102 -5.84 -4.28 -5.75
N LEU A 103 -6.83 -4.14 -4.87
CA LEU A 103 -6.89 -3.03 -3.90
C LEU A 103 -5.69 -3.05 -2.93
N ALA A 104 -5.31 -4.23 -2.46
CA ALA A 104 -4.15 -4.43 -1.60
C ALA A 104 -2.84 -4.10 -2.33
N PHE A 105 -2.66 -4.59 -3.56
CA PHE A 105 -1.47 -4.32 -4.39
C PHE A 105 -1.28 -2.82 -4.61
N PHE A 106 -2.34 -2.14 -5.06
CA PHE A 106 -2.28 -0.70 -5.28
C PHE A 106 -1.98 0.05 -3.98
N GLY A 107 -2.67 -0.25 -2.89
CA GLY A 107 -2.48 0.43 -1.61
C GLY A 107 -1.06 0.26 -1.07
N CYS A 108 -0.59 -0.98 -1.07
CA CYS A 108 0.75 -1.32 -0.61
C CYS A 108 1.83 -0.66 -1.45
N LEU A 109 1.69 -0.65 -2.78
CA LEU A 109 2.69 -0.04 -3.65
C LEU A 109 2.62 1.49 -3.60
N LYS A 110 1.43 2.07 -3.80
CA LYS A 110 1.21 3.51 -3.88
C LYS A 110 1.53 4.16 -2.55
N LEU A 111 0.85 3.78 -1.49
CA LEU A 111 0.99 4.44 -0.19
C LEU A 111 2.29 4.03 0.50
N GLY A 112 2.74 2.79 0.27
CA GLY A 112 4.05 2.32 0.73
C GLY A 112 5.23 3.11 0.15
N LEU A 113 5.11 3.68 -1.06
CA LEU A 113 6.12 4.56 -1.65
C LEU A 113 5.84 6.05 -1.38
N TRP A 114 4.57 6.45 -1.35
CA TRP A 114 4.19 7.86 -1.17
C TRP A 114 4.60 8.39 0.20
N THR A 115 4.38 7.63 1.28
CA THR A 115 4.74 8.08 2.63
C THR A 115 6.25 8.28 2.79
N PRO A 116 7.14 7.32 2.42
CA PRO A 116 8.58 7.55 2.40
C PRO A 116 9.01 8.72 1.51
N TYR A 117 8.36 8.90 0.36
CA TYR A 117 8.62 10.04 -0.52
C TYR A 117 8.32 11.37 0.18
N VAL A 118 7.13 11.54 0.78
CA VAL A 118 6.75 12.76 1.51
C VAL A 118 7.66 13.00 2.72
N LEU A 119 7.99 11.95 3.46
CA LEU A 119 8.94 12.03 4.59
C LEU A 119 10.33 12.51 4.16
N LEU A 120 10.77 12.20 2.94
CA LEU A 120 12.06 12.63 2.40
C LEU A 120 11.99 14.04 1.81
N VAL A 121 10.95 14.36 1.03
CA VAL A 121 10.78 15.67 0.39
C VAL A 121 10.63 16.77 1.43
N PHE A 122 9.86 16.53 2.50
CA PHE A 122 9.60 17.50 3.56
C PHE A 122 10.33 17.16 4.87
N LYS A 123 11.51 16.53 4.75
CA LYS A 123 12.26 16.00 5.91
C LYS A 123 12.53 17.03 7.01
N SER A 124 12.81 18.28 6.64
CA SER A 124 13.01 19.38 7.59
C SER A 124 11.75 19.67 8.40
N ASP A 125 10.60 19.62 7.76
CA ASP A 125 9.30 19.96 8.34
C ASP A 125 8.80 18.86 9.29
N PHE A 126 9.24 17.61 9.09
CA PHE A 126 9.00 16.50 10.01
C PHE A 126 9.90 16.48 11.26
N SER A 127 10.72 17.52 11.51
CA SER A 127 11.64 17.57 12.64
C SER A 127 10.98 17.52 14.03
N TYR A 128 9.68 17.80 14.11
CA TYR A 128 8.89 17.64 15.35
C TYR A 128 8.60 16.17 15.70
N LEU A 129 8.65 15.25 14.74
CA LEU A 129 8.41 13.83 15.00
C LEU A 129 9.57 13.22 15.78
N HIS A 130 9.23 12.43 16.79
CA HIS A 130 10.22 11.60 17.46
C HIS A 130 10.91 10.66 16.46
N TRP A 131 12.23 10.51 16.56
CA TRP A 131 13.03 9.75 15.58
C TRP A 131 12.52 8.32 15.35
N ALA A 132 12.01 7.67 16.39
CA ALA A 132 11.46 6.32 16.30
C ALA A 132 10.15 6.29 15.50
N MET A 133 9.30 7.33 15.63
CA MET A 133 8.07 7.45 14.85
C MET A 133 8.38 7.70 13.37
N TYR A 134 9.32 8.60 13.07
CA TYR A 134 9.75 8.86 11.69
C TYR A 134 10.25 7.58 11.02
N ASN A 135 11.14 6.82 11.69
CA ASN A 135 11.66 5.57 11.15
C ASN A 135 10.60 4.48 11.07
N PHE A 136 9.71 4.39 12.05
CA PHE A 136 8.58 3.46 11.98
C PHE A 136 7.74 3.73 10.74
N LEU A 137 7.29 4.97 10.51
CA LEU A 137 6.52 5.35 9.33
C LEU A 137 7.29 5.04 8.04
N PHE A 138 8.55 5.42 7.96
CA PHE A 138 9.37 5.21 6.77
C PHE A 138 9.53 3.72 6.42
N TRP A 139 9.99 2.90 7.37
CA TRP A 139 10.32 1.50 7.11
C TRP A 139 9.09 0.60 7.04
N SER A 140 8.02 0.89 7.81
CA SER A 140 6.79 0.12 7.72
C SER A 140 6.12 0.30 6.34
N HIS A 141 6.15 1.50 5.78
CA HIS A 141 5.62 1.75 4.45
C HIS A 141 6.48 1.12 3.35
N LEU A 142 7.81 1.11 3.48
CA LEU A 142 8.65 0.32 2.57
C LEU A 142 8.40 -1.19 2.69
N ALA A 143 8.02 -1.70 3.86
CA ALA A 143 7.60 -3.09 4.01
C ALA A 143 6.28 -3.36 3.27
N MET A 144 5.34 -2.42 3.23
CA MET A 144 4.14 -2.53 2.39
C MET A 144 4.51 -2.70 0.91
N VAL A 145 5.52 -1.99 0.40
CA VAL A 145 6.01 -2.17 -0.99
C VAL A 145 6.46 -3.61 -1.25
N VAL A 146 7.14 -4.23 -0.29
CA VAL A 146 7.51 -5.65 -0.36
C VAL A 146 6.24 -6.52 -0.40
N GLU A 147 5.26 -6.25 0.46
CA GLU A 147 4.00 -6.99 0.47
C GLU A 147 3.21 -6.86 -0.84
N ALA A 148 3.27 -5.70 -1.53
CA ALA A 148 2.67 -5.54 -2.85
C ALA A 148 3.21 -6.58 -3.85
N PHE A 149 4.54 -6.78 -3.88
CA PHE A 149 5.14 -7.76 -4.77
C PHE A 149 4.88 -9.21 -4.32
N LEU A 150 4.67 -9.48 -3.01
CA LEU A 150 4.20 -10.80 -2.56
C LEU A 150 2.85 -11.19 -3.17
N ILE A 151 1.94 -10.22 -3.33
CA ILE A 151 0.60 -10.45 -3.92
C ILE A 151 0.70 -10.98 -5.35
N GLN A 152 1.73 -10.58 -6.12
CA GLN A 152 1.91 -11.05 -7.50
C GLN A 152 2.10 -12.57 -7.58
N ARG A 153 2.52 -13.24 -6.51
CA ARG A 153 2.68 -14.69 -6.48
C ARG A 153 1.35 -15.45 -6.53
N TYR A 154 0.26 -14.84 -6.08
CA TYR A 154 -1.05 -15.51 -6.04
C TYR A 154 -2.20 -14.75 -6.70
N ALA A 155 -2.03 -13.48 -7.07
CA ALA A 155 -3.05 -12.68 -7.74
C ALA A 155 -2.89 -12.70 -9.27
N GLU A 156 -3.99 -12.64 -9.99
CA GLU A 156 -4.06 -12.67 -11.45
C GLU A 156 -4.32 -11.30 -12.08
N PHE A 157 -4.75 -10.34 -11.26
CA PHE A 157 -5.09 -8.98 -11.64
C PHE A 157 -6.04 -8.86 -12.84
N PRO A 158 -7.23 -9.51 -12.87
CA PRO A 158 -8.26 -9.26 -13.87
C PRO A 158 -8.48 -7.78 -14.14
N SER A 159 -8.61 -7.40 -15.41
CA SER A 159 -8.70 -5.99 -15.80
C SER A 159 -9.83 -5.24 -15.09
N LEU A 160 -10.92 -5.94 -14.74
CA LEU A 160 -12.01 -5.36 -13.96
C LEU A 160 -11.61 -5.09 -12.49
N ALA A 161 -10.84 -5.98 -11.86
CA ALA A 161 -10.28 -5.75 -10.53
C ALA A 161 -9.27 -4.60 -10.53
N VAL A 162 -8.42 -4.52 -11.56
CA VAL A 162 -7.53 -3.36 -11.78
C VAL A 162 -8.34 -2.09 -11.96
N LEU A 163 -9.42 -2.11 -12.76
CA LEU A 163 -10.29 -0.94 -12.93
C LEU A 163 -10.92 -0.47 -11.60
N VAL A 164 -11.36 -1.40 -10.75
CA VAL A 164 -11.87 -1.06 -9.42
C VAL A 164 -10.78 -0.42 -8.55
N ALA A 165 -9.56 -0.97 -8.55
CA ALA A 165 -8.45 -0.39 -7.81
C ALA A 165 -8.05 1.01 -8.33
N VAL A 166 -7.98 1.19 -9.65
CA VAL A 166 -7.77 2.50 -10.29
C VAL A 166 -8.87 3.48 -9.92
N GLY A 167 -10.13 3.03 -9.92
CA GLY A 167 -11.25 3.87 -9.50
C GLY A 167 -11.14 4.31 -8.04
N TRP A 168 -10.78 3.40 -7.14
CA TRP A 168 -10.59 3.70 -5.72
C TRP A 168 -9.44 4.67 -5.47
N TYR A 169 -8.22 4.34 -5.92
CA TYR A 169 -7.04 5.18 -5.65
C TYR A 169 -6.99 6.44 -6.53
N GLY A 170 -7.65 6.43 -7.68
CA GLY A 170 -7.85 7.63 -8.50
C GLY A 170 -8.89 8.58 -7.91
N LEU A 171 -9.94 8.06 -7.26
CA LEU A 171 -10.87 8.89 -6.47
C LEU A 171 -10.14 9.52 -5.28
N ASN A 172 -9.31 8.74 -4.58
CA ASN A 172 -8.44 9.24 -3.52
C ASN A 172 -7.55 10.38 -4.05
N ASP A 173 -6.78 10.18 -5.12
CA ASP A 173 -5.98 11.25 -5.75
C ASP A 173 -6.80 12.52 -6.07
N LEU A 174 -8.00 12.33 -6.63
CA LEU A 174 -8.86 13.43 -7.02
C LEU A 174 -9.29 14.26 -5.80
N VAL A 175 -9.80 13.59 -4.76
CA VAL A 175 -10.30 14.22 -3.53
C VAL A 175 -9.17 14.81 -2.70
N ASP A 176 -8.02 14.15 -2.72
CA ASP A 176 -6.85 14.51 -1.95
C ASP A 176 -6.14 15.74 -2.51
N TYR A 177 -6.10 15.93 -3.82
CA TYR A 177 -5.23 16.95 -4.42
C TYR A 177 -5.86 17.87 -5.47
N PHE A 178 -7.06 17.58 -5.98
CA PHE A 178 -7.57 18.29 -7.16
C PHE A 178 -8.98 18.85 -7.02
N VAL A 179 -9.92 18.04 -6.51
CA VAL A 179 -11.34 18.39 -6.44
C VAL A 179 -11.80 18.33 -4.99
N PRO A 180 -11.94 19.49 -4.32
CA PRO A 180 -12.49 19.54 -2.98
C PRO A 180 -14.00 19.29 -3.03
N ILE A 181 -14.40 18.03 -2.79
CA ILE A 181 -15.82 17.67 -2.77
C ILE A 181 -16.52 18.31 -1.56
N VAL A 182 -15.82 18.47 -0.43
CA VAL A 182 -16.34 19.13 0.77
C VAL A 182 -15.27 20.03 1.41
N GLY A 183 -15.32 21.33 1.15
CA GLY A 183 -14.40 22.29 1.77
C GLY A 183 -13.08 22.39 1.01
N THR A 184 -12.01 21.83 1.57
CA THR A 184 -10.65 21.79 0.96
C THR A 184 -10.29 20.35 0.58
N PRO A 185 -9.21 20.11 -0.19
CA PRO A 185 -8.68 18.76 -0.37
C PRO A 185 -8.40 18.03 0.96
N HIS A 186 -8.42 16.69 0.94
CA HIS A 186 -8.47 15.86 2.16
C HIS A 186 -7.29 14.90 2.35
N HIS A 187 -6.16 15.15 1.68
CA HIS A 187 -4.99 14.28 1.76
C HIS A 187 -4.45 14.17 3.19
N THR A 188 -3.72 13.09 3.46
CA THR A 188 -2.95 12.91 4.69
C THR A 188 -2.14 14.18 5.04
N LEU A 189 -2.20 14.64 6.30
CA LEU A 189 -1.54 15.87 6.72
C LEU A 189 -0.03 15.89 6.40
N ILE A 190 0.41 16.97 5.74
CA ILE A 190 1.81 17.22 5.42
C ILE A 190 2.27 18.44 6.21
N PRO A 191 3.35 18.37 7.00
CA PRO A 191 3.76 19.50 7.85
C PRO A 191 4.14 20.77 7.10
N ALA A 192 4.52 20.66 5.83
CA ALA A 192 4.77 21.79 4.94
C ALA A 192 3.48 22.57 4.59
N GLU A 193 2.32 21.99 4.84
CA GLU A 193 1.00 22.62 4.71
C GLU A 193 0.43 22.94 6.10
N PRO A 194 0.49 24.21 6.54
CA PRO A 194 0.11 24.56 7.89
C PRO A 194 -1.41 24.47 8.08
N ILE A 195 -1.85 24.25 9.33
CA ILE A 195 -3.26 24.33 9.71
C ILE A 195 -3.51 25.71 10.31
N VAL A 196 -4.45 26.47 9.75
CA VAL A 196 -4.85 27.80 10.22
C VAL A 196 -6.35 27.76 10.51
N ASP A 197 -6.74 28.13 11.73
CA ASP A 197 -8.13 28.10 12.20
C ASP A 197 -8.86 26.76 11.97
N GLY A 198 -8.12 25.66 12.12
CA GLY A 198 -8.65 24.30 11.95
C GLY A 198 -8.77 23.82 10.50
N VAL A 199 -8.26 24.60 9.53
CA VAL A 199 -8.29 24.26 8.10
C VAL A 199 -6.87 24.10 7.56
N VAL A 200 -6.62 23.00 6.86
CA VAL A 200 -5.34 22.74 6.17
C VAL A 200 -5.15 23.76 5.06
N GLN A 201 -3.98 24.40 5.03
CA GLN A 201 -3.61 25.34 3.98
C GLN A 201 -2.79 24.60 2.91
N HIS A 202 -3.43 24.27 1.79
CA HIS A 202 -2.79 23.62 0.65
C HIS A 202 -1.91 24.60 -0.13
N VAL A 203 -0.69 24.80 0.37
CA VAL A 203 0.25 25.81 -0.13
C VAL A 203 1.14 25.25 -1.24
N SER A 204 1.37 26.08 -2.25
CA SER A 204 2.31 25.78 -3.32
C SER A 204 3.76 26.05 -2.90
N PRO A 205 4.75 25.20 -3.27
CA PRO A 205 4.64 24.02 -4.14
C PRO A 205 4.43 22.69 -3.39
N ALA A 206 4.20 22.72 -2.07
CA ALA A 206 4.14 21.51 -1.25
C ALA A 206 3.00 20.58 -1.69
N HIS A 207 1.82 21.17 -1.94
CA HIS A 207 0.65 20.47 -2.42
C HIS A 207 0.92 19.74 -3.74
N GLU A 208 1.53 20.43 -4.70
CA GLU A 208 1.79 19.90 -6.03
C GLU A 208 2.86 18.80 -6.00
N TYR A 209 3.86 18.89 -5.11
CA TYR A 209 4.85 17.82 -4.96
C TYR A 209 4.24 16.55 -4.37
N ALA A 210 3.34 16.68 -3.40
CA ALA A 210 2.61 15.56 -2.84
C ALA A 210 1.66 14.93 -3.88
N ALA A 211 0.91 15.77 -4.60
CA ALA A 211 0.01 15.36 -5.67
C ALA A 211 0.74 14.64 -6.80
N ALA A 212 1.87 15.18 -7.25
CA ALA A 212 2.68 14.58 -8.31
C ALA A 212 3.15 13.17 -7.92
N GLY A 213 3.63 13.00 -6.69
CA GLY A 213 3.99 11.70 -6.15
C GLY A 213 2.81 10.72 -6.16
N ALA A 214 1.65 11.17 -5.67
CA ALA A 214 0.45 10.34 -5.57
C ALA A 214 -0.04 9.85 -6.93
N VAL A 215 -0.15 10.74 -7.91
CA VAL A 215 -0.61 10.44 -9.28
C VAL A 215 0.38 9.52 -9.99
N LEU A 216 1.69 9.81 -9.94
CA LEU A 216 2.71 8.97 -10.58
C LEU A 216 2.69 7.54 -10.02
N LEU A 217 2.47 7.40 -8.72
CA LEU A 217 2.38 6.10 -8.06
C LEU A 217 1.09 5.34 -8.42
N THR A 218 -0.04 6.02 -8.61
CA THR A 218 -1.27 5.40 -9.17
C THR A 218 -1.03 4.88 -10.59
N VAL A 219 -0.38 5.70 -11.43
CA VAL A 219 -0.03 5.29 -12.80
C VAL A 219 0.93 4.10 -12.79
N ALA A 220 1.95 4.12 -11.93
CA ALA A 220 2.91 3.02 -11.78
C ALA A 220 2.22 1.73 -11.31
N ALA A 221 1.35 1.80 -10.29
CA ALA A 221 0.58 0.65 -9.82
C ALA A 221 -0.32 0.07 -10.93
N THR A 222 -0.97 0.95 -11.70
CA THR A 222 -1.81 0.55 -12.84
C THR A 222 -0.98 -0.17 -13.90
N PHE A 223 0.14 0.40 -14.29
CA PHE A 223 1.05 -0.19 -15.27
C PHE A 223 1.56 -1.55 -14.79
N LEU A 224 2.06 -1.65 -13.56
CA LEU A 224 2.61 -2.90 -13.03
C LEU A 224 1.55 -3.99 -12.87
N ALA A 225 0.33 -3.67 -12.42
CA ALA A 225 -0.76 -4.65 -12.31
C ALA A 225 -1.16 -5.21 -13.69
N LEU A 226 -1.35 -4.33 -14.68
CA LEU A 226 -1.70 -4.75 -16.04
C LEU A 226 -0.54 -5.49 -16.73
N ALA A 227 0.70 -5.03 -16.56
CA ALA A 227 1.88 -5.72 -17.08
C ALA A 227 2.03 -7.11 -16.45
N THR A 228 1.75 -7.25 -15.14
CA THR A 228 1.74 -8.55 -14.45
C THR A 228 0.70 -9.47 -15.07
N ARG A 229 -0.53 -8.99 -15.29
CA ARG A 229 -1.57 -9.76 -15.97
C ARG A 229 -1.12 -10.24 -17.35
N VAL A 230 -0.63 -9.32 -18.19
CA VAL A 230 -0.20 -9.64 -19.57
C VAL A 230 0.92 -10.69 -19.55
N ALA A 231 1.95 -10.48 -18.73
CA ALA A 231 3.07 -11.41 -18.64
C ALA A 231 2.68 -12.80 -18.12
N LYS A 232 1.66 -12.89 -17.25
CA LYS A 232 1.11 -14.17 -16.81
C LYS A 232 0.29 -14.87 -17.91
N LEU A 233 -0.52 -14.13 -18.66
CA LEU A 233 -1.28 -14.67 -19.80
C LEU A 233 -0.34 -15.18 -20.92
N GLU A 234 0.69 -14.44 -21.27
CA GLU A 234 1.67 -14.84 -22.31
C GLU A 234 2.42 -16.13 -21.97
N ARG A 235 2.56 -16.42 -20.67
CA ARG A 235 3.25 -17.62 -20.17
C ARG A 235 2.32 -18.79 -19.83
N GLY A 236 1.02 -18.66 -20.08
CA GLY A 236 0.03 -19.69 -19.73
C GLY A 236 -0.14 -19.88 -18.21
N GLY A 237 0.14 -18.85 -17.42
CA GLY A 237 0.00 -18.87 -15.96
C GLY A 237 -1.40 -18.53 -15.44
N ILE A 238 -2.35 -18.21 -16.33
CA ILE A 238 -3.76 -17.93 -16.05
C ILE A 238 -4.56 -18.47 -17.24
N ASP A 239 -5.57 -19.31 -16.98
CA ASP A 239 -6.49 -19.88 -17.99
C ASP A 239 -7.70 -18.97 -18.28
#